data_AF-A0A914YSW1-F1
#
_entry.id   AF-A0A914YSW1-F1
#
_cell.length_a   1.000
_cell.length_b   1.000
_cell.length_c   1.000
_cell.angle_alpha   90.00
_cell.angle_beta   90.00
_cell.angle_gamma   90.00
#
_symmetry.space_group_name_H-M   'P 1'
#
loop_
_entity.id
_entity.type
_entity.pdbx_description
1 polymer ?
#
loop_
_entity_poly.entity_id
_entity_poly.type
_entity_poly.pdbx_seq_one_letter_code
_entity_poly.pdbx_strand_id
1 'polypeptide(L)'
;MRAGEFPDGARTLRAKIDMASGNINLRDPALYRIKHVEYQNTGNAWPIYPMYDFAHALGDSIEGITHSLCTLEFEDHRPLYDWCVDNVDFAHDDALTQPLVDAGLPREAAKPRQIEFSRLNINYTVMSKRKLMALVTEQLVDGWEDPRMPTLQGLRRRGYTPAAMRLFAERVGISKQNSLIDFSVLEGALREDLDSAAPRRMAVIDPVKLVLTNLPEGHEDS
;
A
#
# COMPACT_ATOMS: atom_id res chain seq x y z
N MET A 1 -14.94 -22.14 -18.79
CA MET A 1 -14.68 -21.06 -17.81
C MET A 1 -14.63 -19.70 -18.50
N ARG A 2 -13.65 -19.45 -19.39
CA ARG A 2 -13.54 -18.19 -20.17
C ARG A 2 -14.80 -17.82 -20.96
N ALA A 3 -15.49 -18.81 -21.53
CA ALA A 3 -16.73 -18.64 -22.30
C ALA A 3 -17.98 -18.33 -21.46
N GLY A 4 -17.89 -18.23 -20.13
CA GLY A 4 -19.03 -17.89 -19.25
C GLY A 4 -20.04 -19.02 -19.02
N GLU A 5 -19.74 -20.25 -19.43
CA GLU A 5 -20.68 -21.39 -19.36
C GLU A 5 -21.01 -21.90 -17.94
N PHE A 6 -20.20 -21.56 -16.93
CA PHE A 6 -20.31 -22.12 -15.57
C PHE A 6 -20.56 -21.00 -14.56
N PRO A 7 -21.39 -21.21 -13.52
CA PRO A 7 -21.68 -20.18 -12.52
C PRO A 7 -20.48 -19.89 -11.59
N ASP A 8 -20.59 -18.81 -10.83
CA ASP A 8 -19.59 -18.39 -9.84
C ASP A 8 -19.23 -19.52 -8.87
N GLY A 9 -17.93 -19.70 -8.65
CA GLY A 9 -17.40 -20.72 -7.73
C GLY A 9 -17.54 -22.18 -8.20
N ALA A 10 -18.18 -22.46 -9.34
CA ALA A 10 -18.41 -23.83 -9.79
C ALA A 10 -17.13 -24.57 -10.18
N ARG A 11 -16.12 -23.84 -10.68
CA ARG A 11 -14.82 -24.39 -11.10
C ARG A 11 -13.70 -23.38 -10.82
N THR A 12 -12.50 -23.91 -10.59
CA THR A 12 -11.27 -23.13 -10.43
C THR A 12 -10.14 -23.79 -11.22
N LEU A 13 -9.27 -22.99 -11.82
CA LEU A 13 -7.99 -23.49 -12.32
C LEU A 13 -7.04 -23.57 -11.12
N ARG A 14 -6.27 -24.66 -11.01
CA ARG A 14 -5.27 -24.85 -9.96
C ARG A 14 -3.93 -25.18 -10.61
N ALA A 15 -2.84 -24.72 -10.01
CA ALA A 15 -1.53 -25.26 -10.32
C ALA A 15 -1.48 -26.73 -9.88
N LYS A 16 -0.63 -27.52 -10.52
CA LYS A 16 -0.34 -28.89 -10.11
C LYS A 16 1.10 -28.92 -9.61
N ILE A 17 1.28 -28.94 -8.30
CA ILE A 17 2.57 -28.79 -7.63
C ILE A 17 2.80 -29.99 -6.70
N ASP A 18 2.44 -29.86 -5.41
CA ASP A 18 2.61 -30.94 -4.43
C ASP A 18 1.60 -30.82 -3.28
N MET A 19 0.59 -31.69 -3.29
CA MET A 19 -0.42 -31.77 -2.23
C MET A 19 0.13 -32.22 -0.87
N ALA A 20 1.32 -32.86 -0.82
CA ALA A 20 1.96 -33.30 0.41
C ALA A 20 2.92 -32.23 1.01
N SER A 21 3.11 -31.09 0.33
CA SER A 21 4.06 -30.07 0.74
C SER A 21 3.80 -29.57 2.17
N GLY A 22 4.89 -29.32 2.91
CA GLY A 22 4.83 -28.65 4.21
C GLY A 22 4.36 -27.20 4.11
N ASN A 23 4.52 -26.57 2.94
CA ASN A 23 3.99 -25.24 2.65
C ASN A 23 2.60 -25.36 2.00
N ILE A 24 1.58 -24.77 2.65
CA ILE A 24 0.19 -24.82 2.17
C ILE A 24 0.01 -24.14 0.80
N ASN A 25 0.82 -23.13 0.49
CA ASN A 25 0.75 -22.39 -0.77
C ASN A 25 1.20 -23.23 -1.98
N LEU A 26 1.88 -24.37 -1.75
CA LEU A 26 2.28 -25.30 -2.81
C LEU A 26 1.30 -26.48 -2.98
N ARG A 27 0.21 -26.53 -2.20
CA ARG A 27 -0.79 -27.60 -2.30
C ARG A 27 -1.82 -27.31 -3.37
N ASP A 28 -1.38 -27.41 -4.63
CA ASP A 28 -2.16 -27.11 -5.83
C ASP A 28 -2.96 -25.81 -5.68
N PRO A 29 -2.31 -24.65 -5.52
CA PRO A 29 -3.00 -23.38 -5.27
C PRO A 29 -3.93 -23.01 -6.43
N ALA A 30 -5.02 -22.31 -6.11
CA ALA A 30 -5.92 -21.78 -7.13
C ALA A 30 -5.24 -20.65 -7.92
N LEU A 31 -5.36 -20.69 -9.25
CA LEU A 31 -4.79 -19.68 -10.16
C LEU A 31 -5.87 -18.76 -10.75
N TYR A 32 -7.03 -19.32 -11.11
CA TYR A 32 -8.18 -18.57 -11.63
C TYR A 32 -9.48 -19.04 -11.01
N ARG A 33 -10.35 -18.09 -10.69
CA ARG A 33 -11.73 -18.35 -10.28
C ARG A 33 -12.73 -17.74 -11.27
N ILE A 34 -13.92 -18.32 -11.32
CA ILE A 34 -15.06 -17.73 -12.03
C ILE A 34 -15.72 -16.68 -11.14
N LYS A 35 -15.96 -15.50 -11.71
CA LYS A 35 -16.78 -14.46 -11.10
C LYS A 35 -17.43 -13.60 -12.19
N HIS A 36 -18.74 -13.55 -12.24
CA HIS A 36 -19.48 -12.70 -13.18
C HIS A 36 -19.72 -11.33 -12.55
N VAL A 37 -18.76 -10.43 -12.70
CA VAL A 37 -18.84 -9.05 -12.22
C VAL A 37 -18.23 -8.13 -13.26
N GLU A 38 -18.80 -6.95 -13.45
CA GLU A 38 -18.20 -5.94 -14.31
C GLU A 38 -16.88 -5.43 -13.69
N TYR A 39 -15.81 -5.41 -14.47
CA TYR A 39 -14.52 -4.88 -14.05
C TYR A 39 -14.35 -3.43 -14.51
N GLN A 40 -13.88 -2.56 -13.62
CA GLN A 40 -13.74 -1.13 -13.87
C GLN A 40 -12.94 -0.76 -15.14
N ASN A 41 -11.94 -1.54 -15.54
CA ASN A 41 -11.11 -1.23 -16.73
C ASN A 41 -11.47 -2.03 -17.98
N THR A 42 -12.07 -3.21 -17.82
CA THR A 42 -12.29 -4.18 -18.92
C THR A 42 -13.76 -4.55 -19.10
N GLY A 43 -14.65 -3.88 -18.34
CA GLY A 43 -16.08 -4.10 -18.35
C GLY A 43 -16.43 -5.57 -18.14
N ASN A 44 -17.28 -6.10 -19.01
CA ASN A 44 -17.75 -7.49 -18.99
C ASN A 44 -16.90 -8.43 -19.86
N ALA A 45 -15.70 -8.01 -20.28
CA ALA A 45 -14.87 -8.79 -21.18
C ALA A 45 -14.35 -10.10 -20.56
N TRP A 46 -14.37 -10.26 -19.22
CA TRP A 46 -13.81 -11.41 -18.52
C TRP A 46 -14.74 -11.94 -17.41
N PRO A 47 -15.19 -13.22 -17.49
CA PRO A 47 -15.92 -13.89 -16.40
C PRO A 47 -14.99 -14.68 -15.46
N ILE A 48 -13.69 -14.59 -15.66
CA ILE A 48 -12.66 -15.26 -14.86
C ILE A 48 -11.60 -14.27 -14.42
N TYR A 49 -11.12 -14.41 -13.19
CA TYR A 49 -10.12 -13.52 -12.62
C TYR A 49 -8.99 -14.32 -11.97
N PRO A 50 -7.74 -13.90 -12.16
CA PRO A 50 -6.61 -14.56 -11.54
C PRO A 50 -6.60 -14.32 -10.03
N MET A 51 -5.99 -15.26 -9.29
CA MET A 51 -5.67 -15.11 -7.88
C MET A 51 -4.41 -14.25 -7.72
N TYR A 52 -4.24 -13.64 -6.53
CA TYR A 52 -3.16 -12.69 -6.27
C TYR A 52 -1.78 -13.26 -6.58
N ASP A 53 -1.42 -14.43 -6.05
CA ASP A 53 -0.08 -15.00 -6.21
C ASP A 53 0.31 -15.22 -7.67
N PHE A 54 -0.65 -15.63 -8.49
CA PHE A 54 -0.45 -15.82 -9.92
C PHE A 54 -0.32 -14.48 -10.65
N ALA A 55 -1.25 -13.55 -10.43
CA ALA A 55 -1.22 -12.24 -11.09
C ALA A 55 0.01 -11.41 -10.69
N HIS A 56 0.44 -11.50 -9.43
CA HIS A 56 1.58 -10.76 -8.88
C HIS A 56 2.89 -11.22 -9.52
N ALA A 57 3.18 -12.53 -9.48
CA ALA A 57 4.40 -13.09 -10.07
C ALA A 57 4.52 -12.82 -11.58
N LEU A 58 3.42 -13.00 -12.31
CA LEU A 58 3.42 -12.76 -13.75
C LEU A 58 3.48 -11.27 -14.09
N GLY A 59 2.79 -10.41 -13.34
CA GLY A 59 2.86 -8.97 -13.52
C GLY A 59 4.29 -8.44 -13.37
N ASP A 60 4.96 -8.83 -12.28
CA ASP A 60 6.36 -8.45 -12.04
C ASP A 60 7.28 -8.95 -13.15
N SER A 61 7.07 -10.19 -13.60
CA SER A 61 7.86 -10.78 -14.69
C SER A 61 7.66 -10.04 -16.01
N ILE A 62 6.42 -9.72 -16.39
CA ILE A 62 6.09 -8.99 -17.63
C ILE A 62 6.64 -7.57 -17.61
N GLU A 63 6.59 -6.89 -16.46
CA GLU A 63 7.07 -5.51 -16.30
C GLU A 63 8.61 -5.41 -16.16
N GLY A 64 9.33 -6.53 -16.19
CA GLY A 64 10.79 -6.52 -16.08
C GLY A 64 11.30 -6.18 -14.68
N ILE A 65 10.48 -6.42 -13.65
CA ILE A 65 10.87 -6.16 -12.26
C ILE A 65 12.07 -7.02 -11.91
N THR A 66 13.05 -6.42 -11.23
CA THR A 66 14.24 -7.13 -10.73
C THR A 66 14.09 -7.51 -9.26
N HIS A 67 13.54 -6.60 -8.45
CA HIS A 67 13.39 -6.75 -7.01
C HIS A 67 11.94 -6.44 -6.61
N SER A 68 11.13 -7.47 -6.41
CA SER A 68 9.75 -7.34 -5.96
C SER A 68 9.70 -7.22 -4.45
N LEU A 69 9.43 -6.02 -3.95
CA LEU A 69 9.45 -5.71 -2.52
C LEU A 69 8.06 -5.83 -1.92
N CYS A 70 7.86 -6.73 -0.95
CA CYS A 70 6.58 -6.93 -0.28
C CYS A 70 6.74 -7.06 1.25
N THR A 71 5.65 -7.20 1.98
CA THR A 71 5.71 -7.35 3.44
C THR A 71 5.87 -8.82 3.86
N LEU A 72 6.33 -9.05 5.09
CA LEU A 72 6.53 -10.39 5.67
C LEU A 72 5.28 -11.29 5.64
N GLU A 73 4.07 -10.73 5.53
CA GLU A 73 2.85 -11.52 5.35
C GLU A 73 2.88 -12.42 4.10
N PHE A 74 3.75 -12.14 3.12
CA PHE A 74 3.91 -12.92 1.89
C PHE A 74 5.18 -13.79 1.88
N GLU A 75 5.88 -13.95 3.00
CA GLU A 75 7.10 -14.74 3.08
C GLU A 75 6.87 -16.21 2.68
N ASP A 76 5.81 -16.84 3.21
CA ASP A 76 5.42 -18.22 2.87
C ASP A 76 4.84 -18.35 1.46
N HIS A 77 4.53 -17.23 0.79
CA HIS A 77 4.04 -17.20 -0.59
C HIS A 77 5.18 -17.20 -1.60
N ARG A 78 6.41 -16.82 -1.20
CA ARG A 78 7.58 -16.78 -2.09
C ARG A 78 7.81 -18.09 -2.86
N PRO A 79 7.72 -19.30 -2.26
CA PRO A 79 7.93 -20.53 -3.04
C PRO A 79 6.92 -20.71 -4.18
N LEU A 80 5.69 -20.20 -4.02
CA LEU A 80 4.69 -20.18 -5.09
C LEU A 80 5.01 -19.08 -6.12
N TYR A 81 5.44 -17.91 -5.67
CA TYR A 81 5.91 -16.84 -6.56
C TYR A 81 7.03 -17.34 -7.49
N ASP A 82 8.08 -17.94 -6.91
CA ASP A 82 9.21 -18.50 -7.64
C ASP A 82 8.74 -19.59 -8.61
N TRP A 83 7.84 -20.49 -8.16
CA TRP A 83 7.25 -21.52 -9.02
C TRP A 83 6.52 -20.90 -10.23
N CYS A 84 5.76 -19.83 -10.05
CA CYS A 84 5.07 -19.14 -11.15
C CYS A 84 6.06 -18.53 -12.16
N VAL A 85 7.08 -17.81 -11.67
CA VAL A 85 8.11 -17.18 -12.51
C VAL A 85 8.92 -18.23 -13.29
N ASP A 86 9.24 -19.36 -12.67
CA ASP A 86 10.03 -20.41 -13.32
C ASP A 86 9.23 -21.23 -14.33
N ASN A 87 7.94 -21.45 -14.11
CA ASN A 87 7.10 -22.24 -15.01
C ASN A 87 6.45 -21.42 -16.13
N VAL A 88 6.32 -20.10 -15.95
CA VAL A 88 5.84 -19.16 -16.97
C VAL A 88 6.99 -18.22 -17.31
N ASP A 89 7.97 -18.76 -18.03
CA ASP A 89 9.26 -18.11 -18.28
C ASP A 89 9.18 -17.02 -19.35
N PHE A 90 8.48 -15.92 -19.04
CA PHE A 90 8.38 -14.76 -19.93
C PHE A 90 9.74 -14.17 -20.32
N ALA A 91 10.76 -14.32 -19.47
CA ALA A 91 12.10 -13.81 -19.73
C ALA A 91 12.82 -14.51 -20.90
N HIS A 92 12.47 -15.77 -21.17
CA HIS A 92 13.16 -16.57 -22.18
C HIS A 92 12.24 -17.15 -23.27
N ASP A 93 10.91 -17.04 -23.12
CA ASP A 93 9.94 -17.52 -24.10
C ASP A 93 9.29 -16.37 -24.89
N ASP A 94 9.83 -16.12 -26.09
CA ASP A 94 9.28 -15.12 -27.03
C ASP A 94 7.82 -15.41 -27.41
N ALA A 95 7.36 -16.68 -27.40
CA ALA A 95 5.98 -17.00 -27.75
C ALA A 95 4.99 -16.58 -26.66
N LEU A 96 5.43 -16.52 -25.41
CA LEU A 96 4.63 -15.99 -24.30
C LEU A 96 4.57 -14.46 -24.30
N THR A 97 5.65 -13.78 -24.72
CA THR A 97 5.72 -12.31 -24.70
C THR A 97 5.18 -11.66 -25.97
N GLN A 98 5.25 -12.32 -27.13
CA GLN A 98 4.81 -11.72 -28.41
C GLN A 98 3.36 -11.22 -28.38
N PRO A 99 2.36 -11.96 -27.86
CA PRO A 99 0.99 -11.46 -27.78
C PRO A 99 0.83 -10.24 -26.87
N LEU A 100 1.70 -10.09 -25.87
CA LEU A 100 1.72 -8.93 -24.97
C LEU A 100 2.30 -7.71 -25.70
N VAL A 101 3.38 -7.89 -26.43
CA VAL A 101 3.98 -6.85 -27.29
C VAL A 101 2.99 -6.39 -28.36
N ASP A 102 2.29 -7.33 -29.00
CA ASP A 102 1.24 -7.03 -29.98
C ASP A 102 0.08 -6.23 -29.35
N ALA A 103 -0.17 -6.41 -28.05
CA ALA A 103 -1.13 -5.65 -27.26
C ALA A 103 -0.56 -4.33 -26.70
N GLY A 104 0.68 -3.96 -27.02
CA GLY A 104 1.34 -2.73 -26.60
C GLY A 104 1.98 -2.76 -25.21
N LEU A 105 2.19 -3.95 -24.63
CA LEU A 105 2.87 -4.12 -23.35
C LEU A 105 4.40 -4.22 -23.50
N PRO A 106 5.18 -3.99 -22.42
CA PRO A 106 6.64 -4.04 -22.46
C PRO A 106 7.17 -5.41 -22.90
N ARG A 107 8.32 -5.40 -23.61
CA ARG A 107 9.09 -6.62 -23.95
C ARG A 107 10.11 -6.99 -22.87
N GLU A 108 10.30 -6.15 -21.86
CA GLU A 108 11.43 -6.19 -20.92
C GLU A 108 11.35 -7.30 -19.87
N ALA A 109 10.67 -8.40 -20.18
CA ALA A 109 10.36 -9.44 -19.21
C ALA A 109 11.60 -9.98 -18.49
N ALA A 110 11.45 -10.26 -17.19
CA ALA A 110 12.53 -10.69 -16.31
C ALA A 110 12.11 -11.83 -15.39
N LYS A 111 13.08 -12.41 -14.68
CA LYS A 111 12.86 -13.30 -13.53
C LYS A 111 13.03 -12.51 -12.23
N PRO A 112 11.97 -11.87 -11.72
CA PRO A 112 12.04 -11.04 -10.52
C PRO A 112 12.38 -11.88 -9.29
N ARG A 113 13.04 -11.25 -8.31
CA ARG A 113 13.25 -11.82 -6.98
C ARG A 113 12.34 -11.15 -5.96
N GLN A 114 11.53 -11.94 -5.25
CA GLN A 114 10.75 -11.45 -4.12
C GLN A 114 11.63 -11.23 -2.87
N ILE A 115 11.49 -10.06 -2.25
CA ILE A 115 12.19 -9.65 -1.03
C ILE A 115 11.18 -9.03 -0.07
N GLU A 116 11.12 -9.57 1.14
CA GLU A 116 10.18 -9.15 2.17
C GLU A 116 10.84 -8.23 3.19
N PHE A 117 10.08 -7.26 3.68
CA PHE A 117 10.43 -6.41 4.82
C PHE A 117 9.28 -6.35 5.82
N SER A 118 9.59 -5.98 7.06
CA SER A 118 8.56 -5.82 8.08
C SER A 118 7.63 -4.65 7.75
N ARG A 119 6.34 -4.88 7.92
CA ARG A 119 5.35 -3.80 7.79
C ARG A 119 5.58 -2.73 8.85
N LEU A 120 5.29 -1.49 8.48
CA LEU A 120 5.20 -0.40 9.44
C LEU A 120 4.07 -0.69 10.45
N ASN A 121 4.38 -0.59 11.73
CA ASN A 121 3.39 -0.62 12.80
C ASN A 121 3.67 0.53 13.76
N ILE A 122 2.69 1.41 13.98
CA ILE A 122 2.82 2.59 14.84
C ILE A 122 1.84 2.44 16.00
N ASN A 123 2.29 2.70 17.22
CA ASN A 123 1.39 2.76 18.37
C ASN A 123 0.43 3.97 18.29
N TYR A 124 -0.60 3.96 19.13
CA TYR A 124 -1.70 4.94 19.11
C TYR A 124 -2.43 5.11 17.77
N THR A 125 -2.19 4.20 16.81
CA THR A 125 -2.70 4.28 15.45
C THR A 125 -3.39 2.98 15.07
N VAL A 126 -4.51 3.11 14.36
CA VAL A 126 -5.24 1.98 13.80
C VAL A 126 -5.11 2.00 12.28
N MET A 127 -4.56 0.95 11.68
CA MET A 127 -4.34 0.90 10.22
C MET A 127 -5.23 -0.13 9.50
N SER A 128 -6.03 -0.91 10.24
CA SER A 128 -6.94 -1.88 9.63
C SER A 128 -8.07 -1.15 8.91
N LYS A 129 -8.26 -1.43 7.61
CA LYS A 129 -9.38 -0.89 6.80
C LYS A 129 -10.73 -1.06 7.48
N ARG A 130 -10.98 -2.22 8.10
CA ARG A 130 -12.24 -2.49 8.83
C ARG A 130 -12.44 -1.51 9.98
N LYS A 131 -11.41 -1.29 10.80
CA LYS A 131 -11.51 -0.38 11.95
C LYS A 131 -11.58 1.09 11.51
N LEU A 132 -10.81 1.49 10.51
CA LEU A 132 -10.89 2.83 9.93
C LEU A 132 -12.26 3.13 9.33
N MET A 133 -12.85 2.15 8.64
CA MET A 133 -14.21 2.25 8.11
C MET A 133 -15.23 2.41 9.24
N ALA A 134 -15.07 1.67 10.35
CA ALA A 134 -15.94 1.84 11.52
C ALA A 134 -15.87 3.28 12.08
N LEU A 135 -14.68 3.87 12.21
CA LEU A 135 -14.53 5.27 12.65
C LEU A 135 -15.33 6.25 11.77
N VAL A 136 -15.30 6.05 10.45
CA VAL A 136 -16.02 6.92 9.50
C VAL A 136 -17.52 6.66 9.54
N THR A 137 -17.95 5.39 9.48
CA THR A 137 -19.37 5.01 9.46
C THR A 137 -20.08 5.38 10.76
N GLU A 138 -19.41 5.22 11.91
CA GLU A 138 -19.92 5.58 13.23
C GLU A 138 -19.75 7.08 13.54
N GLN A 139 -19.28 7.89 12.57
CA GLN A 139 -19.13 9.34 12.68
C GLN A 139 -18.24 9.79 13.87
N LEU A 140 -17.24 8.99 14.23
CA LEU A 140 -16.24 9.34 15.24
C LEU A 140 -15.16 10.29 14.67
N VAL A 141 -15.11 10.41 13.34
CA VAL A 141 -14.31 11.34 12.56
C VAL A 141 -15.16 11.95 11.43
N ASP A 142 -14.71 13.08 10.89
CA ASP A 142 -15.45 13.83 9.84
C ASP A 142 -15.42 13.11 8.48
N GLY A 143 -14.52 12.13 8.30
CA GLY A 143 -14.36 11.35 7.07
C GLY A 143 -12.95 10.81 6.89
N TRP A 144 -12.64 10.31 5.69
CA TRP A 144 -11.33 9.74 5.36
C TRP A 144 -10.18 10.76 5.35
N GLU A 145 -10.50 12.04 5.17
CA GLU A 145 -9.53 13.14 5.20
C GLU A 145 -9.47 13.87 6.55
N ASP A 146 -10.12 13.35 7.59
CA ASP A 146 -10.06 13.96 8.92
C ASP A 146 -8.59 14.02 9.43
N PRO A 147 -8.13 15.15 10.00
CA PRO A 147 -6.76 15.29 10.52
C PRO A 147 -6.35 14.23 11.56
N ARG A 148 -7.30 13.59 12.24
CA ARG A 148 -7.09 12.52 13.21
C ARG A 148 -6.88 11.15 12.55
N MET A 149 -7.23 11.00 11.27
CA MET A 149 -7.06 9.76 10.53
C MET A 149 -5.62 9.57 10.08
N PRO A 150 -5.07 8.34 10.15
CA PRO A 150 -3.70 8.03 9.71
C PRO A 150 -3.60 7.84 8.19
N THR A 151 -4.59 8.30 7.43
CA THR A 151 -4.55 8.31 5.97
C THR A 151 -3.57 9.38 5.50
N LEU A 152 -2.99 9.20 4.31
CA LEU A 152 -2.14 10.25 3.73
C LEU A 152 -2.93 11.55 3.50
N GLN A 153 -4.22 11.46 3.19
CA GLN A 153 -5.10 12.63 3.07
C GLN A 153 -5.31 13.33 4.42
N GLY A 154 -5.59 12.57 5.48
CA GLY A 154 -5.76 13.10 6.84
C GLY A 154 -4.48 13.75 7.35
N LEU A 155 -3.33 13.09 7.20
CA LEU A 155 -2.02 13.65 7.56
C LEU A 155 -1.71 14.93 6.77
N ARG A 156 -1.97 14.94 5.45
CA ARG A 156 -1.80 16.14 4.62
C ARG A 156 -2.68 17.29 5.11
N ARG A 157 -3.96 17.02 5.42
CA ARG A 157 -4.88 18.04 5.96
C ARG A 157 -4.48 18.52 7.36
N ARG A 158 -3.90 17.64 8.18
CA ARG A 158 -3.34 17.97 9.51
C ARG A 158 -2.12 18.91 9.41
N GLY A 159 -1.49 19.01 8.25
CA GLY A 159 -0.32 19.86 8.02
C GLY A 159 1.01 19.10 7.98
N TYR A 160 0.99 17.77 7.87
CA TYR A 160 2.22 17.02 7.58
C TYR A 160 2.74 17.36 6.20
N THR A 161 4.04 17.61 6.10
CA THR A 161 4.72 17.88 4.84
C THR A 161 5.23 16.58 4.20
N PRO A 162 5.40 16.55 2.87
CA PRO A 162 6.06 15.42 2.22
C PRO A 162 7.48 15.16 2.73
N ALA A 163 8.20 16.20 3.14
CA ALA A 163 9.56 16.11 3.67
C ALA A 163 9.58 15.42 5.05
N ALA A 164 8.68 15.81 5.95
CA ALA A 164 8.51 15.14 7.25
C ALA A 164 8.17 13.64 7.09
N MET A 165 7.32 13.29 6.11
CA MET A 165 6.96 11.89 5.86
C MET A 165 8.14 11.06 5.34
N ARG A 166 9.01 11.64 4.50
CA ARG A 166 10.25 10.97 4.05
C ARG A 166 11.25 10.81 5.18
N LEU A 167 11.46 11.86 5.98
CA LEU A 167 12.33 11.82 7.16
C LEU A 167 11.84 10.76 8.18
N PHE A 168 10.53 10.64 8.37
CA PHE A 168 9.95 9.58 9.19
C PHE A 168 10.28 8.19 8.62
N ALA A 169 10.11 7.98 7.31
CA ALA A 169 10.43 6.70 6.67
C ALA A 169 11.93 6.34 6.80
N GLU A 170 12.83 7.32 6.66
CA GLU A 170 14.27 7.14 6.86
C GLU A 170 14.61 6.73 8.29
N ARG A 171 13.96 7.33 9.30
CA ARG A 171 14.18 7.02 10.72
C ARG A 171 13.66 5.65 11.13
N VAL A 172 12.52 5.24 10.59
CA VAL A 172 11.98 3.90 10.83
C VAL A 172 12.91 2.83 10.26
N GLY A 173 13.51 3.12 9.09
CA GLY A 173 14.40 2.20 8.41
C GLY A 173 13.66 0.98 7.84
N ILE A 174 14.43 0.05 7.28
CA ILE A 174 13.92 -1.19 6.68
C ILE A 174 14.60 -2.37 7.36
N SER A 175 13.81 -3.35 7.82
CA SER A 175 14.33 -4.57 8.41
C SER A 175 13.40 -5.75 8.11
N LYS A 176 13.83 -6.97 8.47
CA LYS A 176 12.96 -8.16 8.50
C LYS A 176 12.36 -8.44 9.87
N GLN A 177 12.59 -7.57 10.85
CA GLN A 177 12.05 -7.74 12.20
C GLN A 177 10.83 -6.84 12.38
N ASN A 178 9.72 -7.44 12.79
CA ASN A 178 8.53 -6.66 13.14
C ASN A 178 8.82 -5.82 14.38
N SER A 179 8.62 -4.51 14.26
CA SER A 179 8.81 -3.55 15.35
C SER A 179 7.57 -2.67 15.50
N LEU A 180 7.33 -2.21 16.73
CA LEU A 180 6.32 -1.22 17.03
C LEU A 180 7.02 0.13 17.18
N ILE A 181 6.74 1.04 16.25
CA ILE A 181 7.28 2.39 16.24
C ILE A 181 6.40 3.28 17.13
N ASP A 182 7.05 4.10 17.95
CA ASP A 182 6.35 5.09 18.76
C ASP A 182 5.88 6.27 17.89
N PHE A 183 4.64 6.72 18.10
CA PHE A 183 4.03 7.82 17.35
C PHE A 183 4.83 9.13 17.47
N SER A 184 5.58 9.32 18.55
CA SER A 184 6.46 10.48 18.75
C SER A 184 7.55 10.60 17.67
N VAL A 185 7.95 9.50 17.02
CA VAL A 185 8.93 9.54 15.91
C VAL A 185 8.34 10.29 14.71
N LEU A 186 7.06 10.05 14.42
CA LEU A 186 6.32 10.75 13.35
C LEU A 186 6.11 12.23 13.71
N GLU A 187 5.72 12.54 14.94
CA GLU A 187 5.58 13.92 15.41
C GLU A 187 6.92 14.67 15.42
N GLY A 188 8.00 13.98 15.80
CA GLY A 188 9.35 14.50 15.80
C GLY A 188 9.84 14.88 14.40
N ALA A 189 9.54 14.03 13.39
CA ALA A 189 9.88 14.32 12.01
C ALA A 189 9.18 15.59 11.48
N LEU A 190 7.90 15.80 11.84
CA LEU A 190 7.18 17.02 11.48
C LEU A 190 7.73 18.25 12.21
N ARG A 191 8.01 18.13 13.52
CA ARG A 191 8.54 19.24 14.32
C ARG A 191 9.86 19.74 13.75
N GLU A 192 10.76 18.83 13.37
CA GLU A 192 12.06 19.17 12.78
C GLU A 192 11.93 19.85 11.43
N ASP A 193 11.07 19.31 10.56
CA ASP A 193 10.81 19.91 9.25
C ASP A 193 10.25 21.34 9.38
N LEU A 194 9.23 21.53 10.23
CA LEU A 194 8.60 22.83 10.42
C LEU A 194 9.46 23.81 11.22
N ASP A 195 10.34 23.36 12.11
CA ASP A 195 11.21 24.27 12.85
C ASP A 195 12.14 25.07 11.92
N SER A 196 12.65 24.44 10.86
CA SER A 196 13.47 25.15 9.87
C SER A 196 12.64 25.97 8.87
N ALA A 197 11.43 25.51 8.50
CA ALA A 197 10.68 26.05 7.37
C ALA A 197 9.55 27.03 7.75
N ALA A 198 8.94 26.90 8.94
CA ALA A 198 7.73 27.63 9.28
C ALA A 198 8.03 29.05 9.81
N PRO A 199 7.38 30.10 9.26
CA PRO A 199 7.55 31.45 9.77
C PRO A 199 6.92 31.60 11.16
N ARG A 200 7.62 32.26 12.08
CA ARG A 200 7.12 32.49 13.44
C ARG A 200 6.04 33.58 13.43
N ARG A 201 4.95 33.34 14.14
CA ARG A 201 3.82 34.26 14.32
C ARG A 201 3.34 34.16 15.76
N MET A 202 2.72 35.21 16.27
CA MET A 202 2.06 35.21 17.57
C MET A 202 0.57 34.98 17.37
N ALA A 203 0.00 34.05 18.11
CA ALA A 203 -1.43 33.80 18.17
C ALA A 203 -1.82 33.59 19.63
N VAL A 204 -2.90 34.22 20.07
CA VAL A 204 -3.46 34.02 21.41
C VAL A 204 -4.69 33.13 21.26
N ILE A 205 -4.58 31.88 21.71
CA ILE A 205 -5.63 30.87 21.52
C ILE A 205 -6.80 31.09 22.49
N ASP A 206 -6.49 31.44 23.74
CA ASP A 206 -7.47 31.77 24.77
C ASP A 206 -7.21 33.19 25.29
N PRO A 207 -7.79 34.22 24.65
CA PRO A 207 -7.41 35.61 24.87
C PRO A 207 -7.97 36.17 26.17
N VAL A 208 -7.08 36.63 27.04
CA VAL A 208 -7.41 37.47 28.20
C VAL A 208 -7.09 38.91 27.85
N LYS A 209 -8.09 39.80 27.95
CA LYS A 209 -7.90 41.22 27.65
C LYS A 209 -6.94 41.84 28.66
N LEU A 210 -5.83 42.37 28.16
CA LEU A 210 -4.88 43.18 28.93
C LEU A 210 -5.10 44.67 28.61
N VAL A 211 -5.12 45.51 29.65
CA VAL A 211 -5.17 46.98 29.51
C VAL A 211 -3.90 47.55 30.11
N LEU A 212 -3.11 48.25 29.29
CA LEU A 212 -1.91 48.96 29.73
C LEU A 212 -2.28 50.39 30.13
N THR A 213 -2.51 50.63 31.42
CA THR A 213 -3.02 51.92 31.92
C THR A 213 -2.02 53.08 31.79
N ASN A 214 -0.76 52.78 31.53
CA ASN A 214 0.33 53.75 31.38
C ASN A 214 0.79 53.92 29.91
N LEU A 215 0.06 53.37 28.94
CA LEU A 215 0.36 53.50 27.52
C LEU A 215 -0.75 54.32 26.82
N PRO A 216 -0.42 55.42 26.11
CA PRO A 216 -1.42 56.18 25.36
C PRO A 216 -2.11 55.35 24.26
N GLU A 217 -3.40 55.60 23.98
CA GLU A 217 -4.19 54.84 23.00
C GLU A 217 -3.63 54.85 21.57
N GLY A 218 -2.85 55.86 21.20
CA GLY A 218 -2.22 56.00 19.88
C GLY A 218 -0.73 55.68 19.85
N HIS A 219 -0.20 54.95 20.85
CA HIS A 219 1.20 54.55 20.83
C HIS A 219 1.44 53.50 19.73
N GLU A 220 2.34 53.79 18.80
CA GLU A 220 2.84 52.86 17.79
C GLU A 220 4.25 52.41 18.17
N ASP A 221 4.50 51.10 18.17
CA ASP A 221 5.86 50.54 18.26
C ASP A 221 6.61 50.85 16.96
N SER A 222 7.78 51.51 17.07
CA SER A 222 8.67 51.85 15.95
C SER A 222 9.45 50.66 15.40
#